data_AF-A0A970YWT9-F1
#
_entry.id   AF-A0A970YWT9-F1
#
_cell.length_a   1.000
_cell.length_b   1.000
_cell.length_c   1.000
_cell.angle_alpha   90.00
_cell.angle_beta   90.00
_cell.angle_gamma   90.00
#
_symmetry.space_group_name_H-M   'P 1'
#
loop_
_entity.id
_entity.type
_entity.pdbx_description
1 polymer ?
#
loop_
_entity_poly.entity_id
_entity_poly.type
_entity_poly.pdbx_seq_one_letter_code
_entity_poly.pdbx_strand_id
1 'polypeptide(L)' 'MRDPKRISKLMSLLQEIWEKAPDLRFFQLIYTLQEKYAAMNNNYGKVINNSDLPLTGFDFFSLEDDKFEQFILENKEKLP' A
#
# COMPACT_ATOMS: atom_id res chain seq x y z
N MET A 1 -5.60 15.63 17.04
CA MET A 1 -5.55 14.20 17.40
C MET A 1 -6.24 13.42 16.29
N ARG A 2 -5.66 12.32 15.80
CA ARG A 2 -6.27 11.52 14.70
C ARG A 2 -7.45 10.71 15.23
N ASP A 3 -8.50 10.53 14.44
CA ASP A 3 -9.67 9.70 14.81
C ASP A 3 -9.23 8.22 14.95
N PRO A 4 -9.42 7.57 16.11
CA PRO A 4 -9.13 6.15 16.28
C PRO A 4 -9.86 5.22 15.31
N LYS A 5 -11.05 5.60 14.83
CA LYS A 5 -11.85 4.79 13.88
C LYS A 5 -11.16 4.57 12.53
N ARG A 6 -10.16 5.38 12.19
CA ARG A 6 -9.35 5.20 10.97
C ARG A 6 -8.66 3.83 10.94
N ILE A 7 -8.27 3.30 12.10
CA ILE A 7 -7.53 2.04 12.20
C ILE A 7 -8.43 0.88 11.75
N SER A 8 -9.62 0.76 12.35
CA SER A 8 -10.56 -0.31 11.98
C SER A 8 -10.98 -0.21 10.52
N LYS A 9 -11.21 1.02 10.03
CA LYS A 9 -11.59 1.26 8.63
C LYS A 9 -10.51 0.78 7.65
N LEU A 10 -9.26 1.17 7.87
CA LEU A 10 -8.15 0.73 7.03
C LEU A 10 -7.93 -0.78 7.10
N MET A 11 -8.02 -1.38 8.30
CA MET A 11 -7.88 -2.83 8.45
C MET A 11 -8.98 -3.60 7.72
N SER A 12 -10.23 -3.15 7.77
CA SER A 12 -11.33 -3.76 7.01
C SER A 12 -11.08 -3.71 5.50
N LEU A 13 -10.59 -2.57 4.99
CA LEU A 13 -10.24 -2.46 3.57
C LEU A 13 -9.10 -3.41 3.18
N LEU A 14 -8.04 -3.49 3.99
CA LEU A 14 -6.94 -4.41 3.73
C LEU A 14 -7.39 -5.87 3.77
N GLN A 15 -8.27 -6.23 4.70
CA GLN A 15 -8.85 -7.57 4.77
C GLN A 15 -9.64 -7.91 3.51
N GLU A 16 -10.53 -7.02 3.07
CA GLU A 16 -11.36 -7.25 1.87
C GLU A 16 -10.53 -7.41 0.59
N ILE A 17 -9.39 -6.72 0.49
CA ILE A 17 -8.44 -6.90 -0.62
C ILE A 17 -7.75 -8.26 -0.46
N TRP A 18 -7.24 -8.57 0.74
CA TRP A 18 -6.50 -9.79 0.97
C TRP A 18 -7.32 -11.06 0.71
N GLU A 19 -8.61 -11.03 1.04
CA GLU A 19 -9.55 -12.13 0.77
C GLU A 19 -9.72 -12.43 -0.73
N LYS A 20 -9.42 -11.48 -1.63
CA LYS A 20 -9.40 -11.70 -3.09
C LYS A 20 -8.16 -12.48 -3.55
N ALA A 21 -7.07 -12.40 -2.79
CA ALA A 21 -5.79 -13.07 -3.08
C ALA A 21 -5.24 -13.82 -1.84
N PRO A 22 -5.89 -14.91 -1.40
CA PRO A 22 -5.57 -15.60 -0.16
C PRO A 22 -4.16 -16.22 -0.12
N ASP A 23 -3.53 -16.43 -1.28
CA ASP A 23 -2.18 -16.97 -1.40
C ASP A 23 -1.08 -15.95 -1.08
N LEU A 24 -1.40 -14.64 -1.08
CA LEU A 24 -0.44 -13.62 -0.68
C LEU A 24 -0.19 -13.67 0.83
N ARG A 25 1.05 -13.51 1.26
CA ARG A 25 1.34 -13.19 2.68
C ARG A 25 1.06 -11.71 2.92
N PHE A 26 0.71 -11.34 4.15
CA PHE A 26 0.40 -9.95 4.52
C PHE A 26 1.43 -8.93 4.03
N PHE A 27 2.74 -9.18 4.25
CA PHE A 27 3.77 -8.24 3.79
C PHE A 27 3.93 -8.19 2.26
N GLN A 28 3.57 -9.25 1.54
CA GLN A 28 3.52 -9.23 0.08
C GLN A 28 2.36 -8.35 -0.38
N LEU A 29 1.18 -8.48 0.25
CA LEU A 29 0.06 -7.57 0.01
C LEU A 29 0.47 -6.11 0.24
N ILE A 30 1.05 -5.78 1.40
CA ILE A 30 1.48 -4.40 1.70
C ILE A 30 2.49 -3.90 0.67
N TYR A 31 3.49 -4.71 0.31
CA TYR A 31 4.47 -4.32 -0.69
C TYR A 31 3.83 -4.06 -2.06
N THR A 32 2.91 -4.93 -2.51
CA THR A 32 2.18 -4.73 -3.77
C THR A 32 1.30 -3.48 -3.74
N LEU A 33 0.66 -3.18 -2.61
CA LEU A 33 -0.12 -1.94 -2.46
C LEU A 33 0.77 -0.69 -2.52
N GLN A 34 1.95 -0.74 -1.89
CA GLN A 34 2.93 0.34 -1.95
C GLN A 34 3.45 0.55 -3.38
N GLU A 35 3.79 -0.53 -4.08
CA GLU A 35 4.22 -0.48 -5.48
C GLU A 35 3.17 0.18 -6.37
N LYS A 36 1.90 -0.27 -6.26
CA LYS A 36 0.80 0.28 -7.04
C LYS A 36 0.53 1.75 -6.72
N TYR A 37 0.54 2.13 -5.44
CA TYR A 37 0.40 3.53 -5.03
C TYR A 37 1.53 4.38 -5.62
N ALA A 38 2.79 3.94 -5.48
CA ALA A 38 3.94 4.65 -6.01
C ALA A 38 3.86 4.83 -7.53
N ALA A 39 3.49 3.78 -8.27
CA ALA A 39 3.34 3.82 -9.72
C ALA A 39 2.29 4.83 -10.19
N MET A 40 1.19 4.98 -9.45
CA MET A 40 0.13 5.96 -9.75
C MET A 40 0.45 7.38 -9.29
N ASN A 41 1.46 7.56 -8.43
CA ASN A 41 1.80 8.83 -7.81
C ASN A 41 3.25 9.25 -8.10
N ASN A 42 3.66 9.23 -9.37
CA ASN A 42 4.99 9.69 -9.82
C ASN A 42 6.17 9.02 -9.09
N ASN A 43 6.08 7.71 -8.83
CA ASN A 43 7.05 6.93 -8.06
C ASN A 43 7.23 7.41 -6.60
N TYR A 44 6.16 7.92 -5.97
CA TYR A 44 6.18 8.36 -4.57
C TYR A 44 6.81 7.30 -3.65
N GLY A 45 7.77 7.75 -2.82
CA GLY A 45 8.43 6.90 -1.84
C GLY A 45 9.32 5.81 -2.43
N LYS A 46 9.42 5.66 -3.76
CA LYS A 46 10.25 4.61 -4.37
C LYS A 46 11.72 4.88 -4.09
N VAL A 47 12.38 3.93 -3.45
CA VAL A 47 13.82 3.95 -3.17
C VAL A 47 14.47 2.81 -3.93
N ILE A 48 15.56 3.09 -4.64
CA ILE A 48 16.38 2.08 -5.31
C ILE A 48 17.75 2.15 -4.67
N ASN A 49 18.26 1.02 -4.16
CA ASN A 49 19.65 0.96 -3.76
C ASN A 49 20.55 0.73 -4.99
N ASN A 50 21.72 1.34 -5.02
CA ASN A 50 22.68 1.17 -6.10
C ASN A 50 23.69 0.06 -5.75
N SER A 51 23.19 -1.15 -5.47
CA SER A 51 24.02 -2.36 -5.30
C SER A 51 24.01 -3.23 -6.56
N ASP A 52 24.94 -4.19 -6.65
CA ASP A 52 25.04 -5.15 -7.76
C ASP A 52 23.73 -5.91 -8.03
N LEU A 53 22.89 -6.06 -6.99
CA LEU A 53 21.50 -6.47 -7.09
C LEU A 53 20.62 -5.31 -6.59
N PRO A 54 20.07 -4.47 -7.48
CA PRO A 54 19.26 -3.34 -7.08
C PRO A 54 17.94 -3.84 -6.47
N LEU A 55 17.72 -3.49 -5.21
CA LEU A 55 16.49 -3.68 -4.47
C LEU A 55 15.67 -2.41 -4.56
N THR A 56 14.39 -2.58 -4.89
CA THR A 56 13.39 -1.52 -4.79
C THR A 56 12.71 -1.62 -3.43
N GLY A 57 12.58 -0.48 -2.75
CA GLY A 57 11.78 -0.31 -1.55
C GLY A 57 10.82 0.86 -1.71
N PHE A 58 9.93 1.01 -0.73
CA PHE A 58 8.94 2.08 -0.70
C PHE A 58 8.92 2.73 0.69
N ASP A 59 9.40 3.97 0.78
CA ASP A 59 9.33 4.79 1.99
C ASP A 59 8.01 5.57 2.03
N PHE A 60 7.06 5.04 2.80
CA PHE A 60 5.73 5.61 3.00
C PHE A 60 5.61 6.30 4.36
N PHE A 61 6.73 6.59 5.04
CA PHE A 61 6.72 7.16 6.40
C PHE A 61 5.91 8.45 6.53
N SER A 62 5.90 9.27 5.48
CA SER A 62 5.19 10.55 5.43
C SER A 62 3.85 10.48 4.69
N LEU A 63 3.41 9.30 4.26
CA LEU A 63 2.11 9.14 3.63
C LEU A 63 1.02 9.21 4.69
N GLU A 64 0.02 10.06 4.46
CA GLU A 64 -1.14 10.17 5.33
C GLU A 64 -2.16 9.07 5.03
N ASP A 65 -2.76 8.50 6.09
CA ASP A 65 -3.73 7.40 5.97
C ASP A 65 -4.90 7.71 5.02
N ASP A 66 -5.37 8.96 4.98
CA ASP A 66 -6.50 9.38 4.14
C ASP A 66 -6.19 9.27 2.65
N LYS A 67 -4.97 9.64 2.24
CA LYS A 67 -4.49 9.48 0.86
C LYS A 67 -4.34 8.01 0.48
N PHE A 68 -3.84 7.19 1.39
CA PHE A 68 -3.72 5.75 1.15
C PHE A 68 -5.07 5.07 1.08
N GLU A 69 -6.00 5.45 1.97
CA GLU A 69 -7.37 4.95 1.99
C GLU A 69 -8.12 5.34 0.71
N GLN A 70 -8.00 6.60 0.28
CA GLN A 70 -8.60 7.07 -0.97
C GLN A 70 -8.09 6.27 -2.16
N PHE A 71 -6.77 6.05 -2.25
CA PHE A 71 -6.19 5.20 -3.29
C PHE A 71 -6.81 3.80 -3.29
N ILE A 72 -6.96 3.17 -2.13
CA ILE A 72 -7.56 1.84 -2.03
C ILE A 72 -9.01 1.87 -2.54
N LEU A 73 -9.82 2.82 -2.07
CA LEU A 73 -11.23 2.91 -2.45
C LEU A 73 -11.42 3.13 -3.95
N GLU A 74 -10.59 3.97 -4.57
CA GLU A 74 -10.66 4.26 -6.01
C GLU A 74 -10.19 3.09 -6.88
N ASN A 75 -9.34 2.21 -6.35
CA ASN A 75 -8.66 1.18 -7.13
C ASN A 75 -8.97 -0.26 -6.70
N LYS A 76 -9.87 -0.48 -5.74
CA LYS A 76 -10.15 -1.77 -5.10
C LYS A 76 -10.42 -2.95 -6.05
N GLU A 77 -10.95 -2.67 -7.25
CA GLU A 77 -11.22 -3.70 -8.27
C GLU A 77 -9.99 -4.08 -9.11
N LYS A 78 -8.90 -3.32 -9.01
CA LYS A 78 -7.62 -3.53 -9.70
C LYS A 78 -6.47 -3.89 -8.74
N LEU A 79 -6.75 -3.85 -7.45
CA LEU A 79 -5.84 -4.34 -6.41
C LEU A 79 -5.94 -5.87 -6.36
N PRO A 80 -4.84 -6.54 -5.95
CA PRO A 80 -4.79 -8.00 -5.89
C PRO A 80 -5.93 -8.57 -5.05
#